data_AF-A0A7C4J938-F1
#
_entry.id   AF-A0A7C4J938-F1
#
_cell.length_a   1.000
_cell.length_b   1.000
_cell.length_c   1.000
_cell.angle_alpha   90.00
_cell.angle_beta   90.00
_cell.angle_gamma   90.00
#
_symmetry.space_group_name_H-M   'P 1'
#
loop_
_entity.id
_entity.type
_entity.pdbx_description
1 polymer ?
#
loop_
_entity_poly.entity_id
_entity_poly.type
_entity_poly.pdbx_seq_one_letter_code
_entity_poly.pdbx_strand_id
1 'polypeptide(L)'
;MNWWLDYLIYTGAQAISLFNTVTLLWLGLTVLLTGDRRKPATIAGGVGLLLGALFFLGHTLLIAHTVDLTSPVVNVVWRVMWFVAVIAPFFWGLTIFYYSGDPAAGKW
;
A
#
# COMPACT_ATOMS: atom_id res chain seq x y z
N MET A 1 -21.08 24.08 -10.47
CA MET A 1 -21.20 22.61 -10.60
C MET A 1 -20.35 22.21 -11.80
N ASN A 2 -19.10 21.80 -11.60
CA ASN A 2 -18.16 21.53 -12.69
C ASN A 2 -18.07 20.01 -12.91
N TRP A 3 -19.13 19.43 -13.46
CA TRP A 3 -19.30 17.98 -13.64
C TRP A 3 -18.11 17.27 -14.32
N TRP A 4 -17.41 17.97 -15.21
CA TRP A 4 -16.24 17.46 -15.90
C TRP A 4 -15.01 17.32 -14.98
N LEU A 5 -14.86 18.20 -13.98
CA LEU A 5 -13.79 18.10 -12.97
C LEU A 5 -14.03 16.89 -12.08
N ASP A 6 -15.26 16.70 -11.60
CA ASP A 6 -15.62 15.57 -10.74
C ASP A 6 -15.35 14.24 -11.46
N TYR A 7 -15.76 14.14 -12.72
CA TYR A 7 -15.49 12.97 -13.56
C TYR A 7 -13.99 12.66 -13.69
N LEU A 8 -13.17 13.67 -13.99
CA LEU A 8 -11.71 13.51 -14.10
C LEU A 8 -11.07 13.10 -12.77
N ILE A 9 -11.56 13.62 -11.65
CA ILE A 9 -11.05 13.28 -10.32
C ILE A 9 -11.35 11.82 -9.98
N TYR A 10 -12.60 11.36 -10.15
CA TYR A 10 -12.97 9.98 -9.83
C TYR A 10 -12.25 8.97 -10.71
N THR A 11 -12.26 9.18 -12.03
CA THR A 11 -11.58 8.28 -12.97
C THR A 11 -10.07 8.27 -12.80
N GLY A 12 -9.47 9.43 -12.54
CA GLY A 12 -8.05 9.54 -12.22
C GLY A 12 -7.68 8.82 -10.92
N ALA A 13 -8.47 9.01 -9.86
CA ALA A 13 -8.24 8.34 -8.58
C ALA A 13 -8.35 6.81 -8.70
N GLN A 14 -9.29 6.30 -9.50
CA GLN A 14 -9.42 4.87 -9.78
C GLN A 14 -8.24 4.32 -10.57
N ALA A 15 -7.86 4.99 -11.65
CA ALA A 15 -6.73 4.58 -12.48
C ALA A 15 -5.43 4.53 -11.67
N ILE A 16 -5.15 5.56 -10.86
CA ILE A 16 -3.97 5.61 -9.99
C ILE A 16 -4.03 4.51 -8.93
N SER A 17 -5.20 4.27 -8.32
CA SER A 17 -5.34 3.22 -7.29
C SER A 17 -5.12 1.83 -7.87
N LEU A 18 -5.64 1.54 -9.06
CA LEU A 18 -5.42 0.26 -9.77
C LEU A 18 -3.96 0.08 -10.16
N PHE A 19 -3.34 1.12 -10.73
CA PHE A 19 -1.91 1.11 -11.07
C PHE A 19 -1.07 0.80 -9.83
N ASN A 20 -1.28 1.53 -8.73
CA ASN A 20 -0.57 1.30 -7.47
C ASN A 20 -0.80 -0.11 -6.93
N THR A 21 -2.02 -0.64 -7.02
CA THR A 21 -2.34 -2.01 -6.61
C THR A 21 -1.47 -3.02 -7.34
N VAL A 22 -1.43 -2.95 -8.67
CA VAL A 22 -0.65 -3.86 -9.52
C VAL A 22 0.84 -3.71 -9.26
N THR A 23 1.34 -2.47 -9.22
CA THR A 23 2.76 -2.19 -9.00
C THR A 23 3.25 -2.69 -7.64
N LEU A 24 2.51 -2.39 -6.56
CA LEU A 24 2.88 -2.79 -5.21
C LEU A 24 2.76 -4.30 -4.99
N LEU A 25 1.75 -4.94 -5.58
CA LEU A 25 1.60 -6.39 -5.57
C LEU A 25 2.78 -7.06 -6.28
N TRP A 26 3.08 -6.60 -7.50
CA TRP A 26 4.20 -7.10 -8.28
C TRP A 26 5.53 -6.91 -7.53
N LEU A 27 5.81 -5.71 -7.04
CA LEU A 27 7.08 -5.39 -6.37
C LEU A 27 7.21 -6.16 -5.04
N GLY A 28 6.14 -6.27 -4.26
CA GLY A 28 6.11 -7.07 -3.03
C GLY A 28 6.38 -8.55 -3.30
N LEU A 29 5.75 -9.12 -4.33
CA LEU A 29 6.02 -10.49 -4.76
C LEU A 29 7.45 -10.65 -5.26
N THR A 30 7.98 -9.75 -6.08
CA THR A 30 9.37 -9.80 -6.56
C THR A 30 10.36 -9.75 -5.39
N VAL A 31 10.15 -8.86 -4.42
CA VAL A 31 11.02 -8.77 -3.23
C VAL A 31 10.98 -10.07 -2.41
N LEU A 32 9.81 -10.66 -2.19
CA LEU A 32 9.70 -11.91 -1.43
C LEU A 32 10.18 -13.13 -2.21
N LEU A 33 9.94 -13.19 -3.52
CA LEU A 33 10.26 -14.35 -4.35
C LEU A 33 11.73 -14.39 -4.77
N THR A 34 12.31 -13.23 -5.09
CA THR A 34 13.67 -13.10 -5.62
C THR A 34 14.67 -12.64 -4.55
N GLY A 35 14.21 -11.94 -3.51
CA GLY A 35 15.08 -11.45 -2.44
C GLY A 35 15.51 -12.54 -1.45
N ASP A 36 16.59 -12.26 -0.72
CA ASP A 36 17.05 -13.12 0.36
C ASP A 36 16.09 -13.05 1.55
N ARG A 37 15.19 -14.04 1.66
CA ARG A 37 14.18 -14.17 2.73
C ARG A 37 14.78 -14.34 4.12
N ARG A 38 16.09 -14.61 4.24
CA ARG A 38 16.75 -14.69 5.56
C ARG A 38 16.99 -13.29 6.15
N LYS A 39 16.97 -12.25 5.32
CA LYS A 39 17.13 -10.87 5.78
C LYS A 39 15.78 -10.30 6.23
N PRO A 40 15.66 -9.79 7.46
CA PRO A 40 14.41 -9.25 7.98
C PRO A 40 13.92 -8.05 7.16
N ALA A 41 14.81 -7.25 6.57
CA ALA A 41 14.43 -6.17 5.67
C ALA A 41 13.74 -6.64 4.38
N THR A 42 14.15 -7.78 3.81
CA THR A 42 13.47 -8.36 2.64
C THR A 42 12.03 -8.73 2.98
N ILE A 43 11.82 -9.37 4.13
CA ILE A 43 10.48 -9.74 4.60
C ILE A 43 9.66 -8.48 4.91
N ALA A 44 10.22 -7.55 5.70
CA ALA A 44 9.55 -6.32 6.08
C ALA A 44 9.15 -5.47 4.86
N GLY A 45 10.05 -5.29 3.90
CA GLY A 45 9.79 -4.55 2.67
C GLY A 45 8.73 -5.23 1.83
N GLY A 46 8.87 -6.54 1.60
CA GLY A 46 7.90 -7.32 0.86
C GLY A 46 6.49 -7.26 1.46
N VAL A 47 6.37 -7.46 2.78
CA VAL A 47 5.08 -7.37 3.50
C VAL A 47 4.51 -5.95 3.45
N GLY A 48 5.33 -4.92 3.65
CA GLY A 48 4.89 -3.52 3.56
C GLY A 48 4.31 -3.16 2.19
N LEU A 49 4.93 -3.66 1.12
CA LEU A 49 4.45 -3.48 -0.25
C LEU A 49 3.13 -4.22 -0.49
N LEU A 50 3.00 -5.46 -0.01
CA LEU A 50 1.75 -6.23 -0.11
C LEU A 50 0.60 -5.58 0.69
N LEU A 51 0.89 -5.02 1.86
CA LEU A 51 -0.07 -4.23 2.63
C LEU A 51 -0.52 -2.99 1.85
N GLY A 52 0.40 -2.30 1.19
CA GLY A 52 0.07 -1.18 0.29
C GLY A 52 -0.82 -1.62 -0.87
N ALA A 53 -0.53 -2.76 -1.51
CA ALA A 53 -1.38 -3.30 -2.56
C ALA A 53 -2.80 -3.62 -2.08
N LEU A 54 -2.93 -4.26 -0.91
CA LEU A 54 -4.22 -4.57 -0.30
C LEU A 54 -5.03 -3.30 0.01
N PHE A 55 -4.37 -2.26 0.51
CA PHE A 55 -4.99 -0.97 0.76
C PHE A 55 -5.55 -0.34 -0.53
N PHE A 56 -4.75 -0.25 -1.59
CA PHE A 56 -5.18 0.36 -2.85
C PHE A 56 -6.26 -0.44 -3.58
N LEU A 57 -6.25 -1.78 -3.44
CA LEU A 57 -7.31 -2.64 -3.96
C LEU A 57 -8.65 -2.30 -3.30
N GLY A 58 -8.66 -2.24 -1.97
CA GLY A 58 -9.83 -1.84 -1.20
C GLY A 58 -10.30 -0.42 -1.49
N HIS A 59 -9.36 0.53 -1.56
CA HIS A 59 -9.63 1.92 -1.91
C HIS A 59 -10.30 2.05 -3.28
N THR A 60 -9.87 1.26 -4.27
CA THR A 60 -10.49 1.23 -5.61
C THR A 60 -11.94 0.78 -5.53
N LEU A 61 -12.25 -0.26 -4.75
CA LEU A 61 -13.63 -0.75 -4.53
C LEU A 61 -14.52 0.33 -3.88
N LEU A 62 -14.00 1.07 -2.89
CA LEU A 62 -14.75 2.16 -2.26
C LEU A 62 -15.01 3.32 -3.24
N ILE A 63 -14.02 3.75 -4.02
CA ILE A 63 -14.19 4.84 -4.99
C ILE A 63 -15.07 4.45 -6.17
N ALA A 64 -15.09 3.17 -6.55
CA ALA A 64 -15.93 2.68 -7.63
C ALA A 64 -17.43 2.73 -7.34
N HIS A 65 -17.84 3.15 -6.13
CA HIS A 65 -19.25 3.18 -5.69
C HIS A 65 -19.94 1.82 -5.87
N THR A 66 -19.17 0.72 -5.93
CA THR A 66 -19.69 -0.64 -6.06
C THR A 66 -20.18 -1.19 -4.72
N VAL A 67 -19.95 -0.46 -3.64
CA VAL A 67 -20.28 -0.83 -2.26
C VAL A 67 -21.15 0.23 -1.60
N ASP A 68 -22.10 -0.21 -0.78
CA ASP A 68 -22.95 0.67 0.02
C ASP A 68 -22.14 1.33 1.15
N LEU A 69 -21.83 2.62 0.99
CA LEU A 69 -21.05 3.41 1.95
C LEU A 69 -21.75 3.59 3.31
N THR A 70 -23.07 3.37 3.38
CA THR A 70 -23.83 3.43 4.65
C THR A 70 -23.76 2.12 5.44
N SER A 71 -23.25 1.06 4.82
CA SER A 71 -23.12 -0.25 5.45
C SER A 71 -22.16 -0.22 6.66
N PRO A 72 -22.57 -0.75 7.82
CA PRO A 72 -21.70 -0.91 8.99
C PRO A 72 -20.42 -1.69 8.68
N VAL A 73 -20.50 -2.67 7.75
CA VAL A 73 -19.35 -3.47 7.33
C VAL A 73 -18.32 -2.60 6.61
N VAL A 74 -18.75 -1.73 5.69
CA VAL A 74 -17.87 -0.82 4.95
C VAL A 74 -17.18 0.16 5.91
N ASN A 75 -17.88 0.65 6.93
CA ASN A 75 -17.28 1.50 7.97
C ASN A 75 -16.19 0.77 8.78
N VAL A 76 -16.41 -0.49 9.17
CA VAL A 76 -15.38 -1.29 9.86
C VAL A 76 -14.18 -1.53 8.94
N VAL A 77 -14.43 -1.93 7.69
CA VAL A 77 -13.38 -2.15 6.68
C VAL A 77 -12.57 -0.88 6.45
N TRP A 78 -13.21 0.28 6.36
CA TRP A 78 -12.55 1.58 6.24
C TRP A 78 -11.63 1.88 7.43
N ARG A 79 -12.06 1.60 8.66
CA ARG A 79 -11.21 1.75 9.86
C ARG A 79 -10.00 0.84 9.82
N VAL A 80 -10.15 -0.41 9.37
CA VAL A 80 -9.02 -1.34 9.20
C VAL A 80 -8.06 -0.84 8.13
N MET A 81 -8.55 -0.30 7.02
CA MET A 81 -7.73 0.26 5.95
C MET A 81 -6.87 1.44 6.42
N TRP A 82 -7.35 2.27 7.34
CA TRP A 82 -6.52 3.32 7.95
C TRP A 82 -5.30 2.76 8.67
N PHE A 83 -5.43 1.65 9.40
CA PHE A 83 -4.28 1.01 10.03
C PHE A 83 -3.29 0.52 8.97
N VAL A 84 -3.76 -0.13 7.91
CA VAL A 84 -2.90 -0.60 6.81
C VAL A 84 -2.18 0.57 6.13
N ALA A 85 -2.88 1.66 5.86
CA ALA A 85 -2.34 2.87 5.23
C ALA A 85 -1.23 3.51 6.08
N VAL A 86 -1.41 3.54 7.41
CA VAL A 86 -0.43 4.10 8.34
C VAL A 86 0.75 3.15 8.52
N ILE A 87 0.52 1.84 8.61
CA ILE A 87 1.55 0.83 8.88
C ILE A 87 2.48 0.59 7.68
N ALA A 88 1.95 0.56 6.45
CA ALA A 88 2.73 0.30 5.24
C ALA A 88 3.99 1.17 5.09
N PRO A 89 3.96 2.51 5.26
CA PRO A 89 5.17 3.33 5.18
C PRO A 89 6.17 3.08 6.31
N PHE A 90 5.74 2.60 7.50
CA PHE A 90 6.69 2.21 8.55
C PHE A 90 7.49 0.97 8.16
N PHE A 91 6.86 -0.03 7.52
CA PHE A 91 7.58 -1.19 7.00
C PHE A 91 8.63 -0.79 5.96
N TRP A 92 8.32 0.18 5.09
CA TRP A 92 9.29 0.75 4.16
C TRP A 92 10.39 1.56 4.87
N GLY A 93 10.03 2.34 5.89
CA GLY A 93 11.02 3.04 6.72
C GLY A 93 12.01 2.06 7.35
N LEU A 94 11.52 0.96 7.92
CA LEU A 94 12.34 -0.08 8.53
C LEU A 94 13.33 -0.72 7.54
N THR A 95 12.94 -0.90 6.27
CA THR A 95 13.90 -1.41 5.26
C THR A 95 14.98 -0.41 4.94
N ILE A 96 14.62 0.87 4.78
CA ILE A 96 15.61 1.94 4.60
C ILE A 96 16.56 1.96 5.78
N PHE A 97 16.05 2.00 7.02
CA PHE A 97 16.88 2.00 8.23
C PHE A 97 17.78 0.78 8.32
N TYR A 98 17.31 -0.41 7.94
CA TYR A 98 18.12 -1.63 7.97
C TYR A 98 19.27 -1.59 6.95
N TYR A 99 19.05 -1.03 5.75
CA TYR A 99 20.07 -0.94 4.71
C TYR A 99 20.98 0.29 4.85
N SER A 100 20.50 1.37 5.47
CA SER A 100 21.30 2.58 5.72
C SER A 100 22.07 2.51 7.04
N GLY A 101 21.49 1.86 8.05
CA GLY A 101 22.06 1.65 9.36
C GLY A 101 22.65 0.25 9.47
N ASP A 102 23.77 0.01 8.80
CA ASP A 102 24.64 -1.12 9.13
C ASP A 102 25.52 -0.72 10.33
N PRO A 103 25.33 -1.31 11.54
CA PRO A 103 26.23 -1.07 12.67
C PRO A 103 27.67 -1.55 12.41
N ALA A 104 27.88 -2.43 11.43
CA ALA A 104 29.20 -2.87 10.97
C ALA A 104 29.84 -1.88 9.98
N ALA A 105 29.10 -0.91 9.43
CA ALA A 105 29.63 0.15 8.57
C ALA A 105 30.29 1.30 9.34
N GLY A 106 30.26 1.27 10.69
CA GLY A 106 31.14 2.07 11.55
C GLY A 106 31.10 3.59 11.33
N LYS A 107 29.96 4.14 10.92
CA LYS A 107 29.78 5.59 10.75
C LYS A 107 28.42 6.01 11.31
N TRP A 108 28.42 6.28 12.61
CA TRP A 108 27.43 7.15 13.25
C TRP A 108 28.02 8.56 13.31
#